data_AF-A0A9J7KYZ8-F1
#
_entry.id   AF-A0A9J7KYZ8-F1
#
_cell.length_a   1.000
_cell.length_b   1.000
_cell.length_c   1.000
_cell.angle_alpha   90.00
_cell.angle_beta   90.00
_cell.angle_gamma   90.00
#
_symmetry.space_group_name_H-M   'P 1'
#
loop_
_entity.id
_entity.type
_entity.pdbx_description
1 polymer ?
#
loop_
_entity_poly.entity_id
_entity_poly.type
_entity_poly.pdbx_seq_one_letter_code
_entity_poly.pdbx_strand_id
1 'polypeptide(L)'
;MSHDVVSLFTNTPIPETLNIIQKRLEEDRDLKSRTNLEVDDIIELLSFIVTTTYFSFRGNIYQQKFGTAMGSPVSPVLANLFMEWLEQEAIATAPITCKPKLWKRYVDDVAEVVRRGAQQELTDHLNSIDPTGNIQFTYEEEKEGTLPFLDTLLVRKEDGTVKLLVYRKSTHTDQYLNFQSHHPLHQKLGVIRTLLDRCNTVTTEDQDKEQETQHVKRALTRCGYPQWAFNKVEQQKKRPKQKELSTKQQEKSKGMVIIPYVKGVTEPLERVFRKHGIVTAVKPKTTLRSLLVHPKDKQEDLAKTDCVYRIPCQSCDQVYIGETGRTFGTRLEEHKKEANNIDATRYTRSQKRLALKEEKKSAVTDHIARNNCVIDWEGAKTY
;
A
#
# COMPACT_ATOMS: atom_id res chain seq x y z
N MET A 1 -2.80 27.75 -13.18
CA MET A 1 -1.99 27.61 -11.95
C MET A 1 -2.41 26.31 -11.29
N SER A 2 -1.67 25.87 -10.29
CA SER A 2 -2.00 24.70 -9.50
C SER A 2 -1.88 25.08 -8.03
N HIS A 3 -2.89 24.77 -7.20
CA HIS A 3 -2.73 24.80 -5.75
C HIS A 3 -2.31 23.43 -5.21
N ASP A 4 -1.61 23.43 -4.08
CA ASP A 4 -1.28 22.27 -3.26
C ASP A 4 -1.67 22.53 -1.81
N VAL A 5 -2.32 21.55 -1.17
CA VAL A 5 -2.70 21.63 0.23
C VAL A 5 -1.55 21.17 1.11
N VAL A 6 -1.07 22.06 1.98
CA VAL A 6 0.07 21.79 2.85
C VAL A 6 -0.29 20.72 3.88
N SER A 7 0.30 19.54 3.71
CA SER A 7 0.23 18.42 4.65
C SER A 7 -1.21 18.03 5.03
N LEU A 8 -2.09 17.89 4.02
CA LEU A 8 -3.54 17.68 4.20
C LEU A 8 -3.89 16.72 5.33
N PHE A 9 -3.35 15.49 5.29
CA PHE A 9 -3.72 14.45 6.26
C PHE A 9 -3.36 14.84 7.68
N THR A 10 -2.14 15.30 7.92
CA THR A 10 -1.68 15.68 9.27
C THR A 10 -2.29 16.99 9.75
N ASN A 11 -2.89 17.77 8.83
CA ASN A 11 -3.51 19.05 9.15
C ASN A 11 -5.05 19.06 9.12
N THR A 12 -5.69 17.93 8.79
CA THR A 12 -7.15 17.84 8.70
C THR A 12 -7.78 18.11 10.08
N PRO A 13 -8.66 19.13 10.24
CA PRO A 13 -9.29 19.44 11.52
C PRO A 13 -10.35 18.41 11.92
N ILE A 14 -10.01 17.52 12.84
CA ILE A 14 -10.85 16.37 13.19
C ILE A 14 -12.22 16.77 13.78
N PRO A 15 -12.31 17.68 14.77
CA PRO A 15 -13.60 18.04 15.36
C PRO A 15 -14.58 18.62 14.33
N GLU A 16 -14.10 19.52 13.48
CA GLU A 16 -14.89 20.14 12.41
C GLU A 16 -15.29 19.11 11.36
N THR A 17 -14.37 18.20 11.00
CA THR A 17 -14.65 17.11 10.07
C THR A 17 -15.76 16.20 10.61
N LEU A 18 -15.72 15.82 11.89
CA LEU A 18 -16.77 15.00 12.49
C LEU A 18 -18.13 15.71 12.49
N ASN A 19 -18.17 17.01 12.77
CA ASN A 19 -19.39 17.80 12.67
C ASN A 19 -19.95 17.87 11.24
N ILE A 20 -19.08 18.01 10.23
CA ILE A 20 -19.49 17.98 8.81
C ILE A 20 -20.08 16.62 8.45
N ILE A 21 -19.45 15.53 8.90
CA ILE A 21 -19.90 14.17 8.65
C ILE A 21 -21.26 13.93 9.32
N GLN A 22 -21.42 14.36 10.57
CA GLN A 22 -22.65 14.21 11.31
C GLN A 22 -23.83 14.85 10.55
N LYS A 23 -23.69 16.12 10.16
CA LYS A 23 -24.73 16.82 9.39
C LYS A 23 -25.08 16.11 8.08
N ARG A 24 -24.07 15.66 7.33
CA ARG A 24 -24.29 14.93 6.07
C ARG A 24 -25.01 13.60 6.28
N LEU A 25 -24.70 12.88 7.37
CA LEU A 25 -25.37 11.64 7.72
C LEU A 25 -26.82 11.88 8.17
N GLU A 26 -27.08 12.98 8.90
CA GLU A 26 -28.44 13.40 9.28
C GLU A 26 -29.31 13.78 8.06
N GLU A 27 -28.70 14.36 7.03
CA GLU A 27 -29.37 14.70 5.77
C GLU A 27 -29.59 13.49 4.83
N ASP A 28 -28.92 12.36 5.09
CA ASP A 28 -28.94 11.17 4.25
C ASP A 28 -30.19 10.30 4.49
N ARG A 29 -31.18 10.49 3.62
CA ARG A 29 -32.49 9.79 3.71
C ARG A 29 -32.40 8.27 3.56
N ASP A 30 -31.35 7.77 2.91
CA ASP A 30 -31.18 6.35 2.60
C ASP A 30 -30.20 5.66 3.55
N LEU A 31 -29.71 6.33 4.61
CA LEU A 31 -28.75 5.77 5.57
C LEU A 31 -29.25 4.47 6.20
N LYS A 32 -30.51 4.44 6.67
CA LYS A 32 -31.13 3.26 7.30
C LYS A 32 -31.29 2.06 6.36
N SER A 33 -31.22 2.28 5.05
CA SER A 33 -31.23 1.17 4.08
C SER A 33 -29.87 0.49 3.94
N ARG A 34 -28.78 1.16 4.30
CA ARG A 34 -27.39 0.68 4.15
C ARG A 34 -26.81 0.14 5.44
N THR A 35 -27.28 0.59 6.59
CA THR A 35 -26.76 0.18 7.90
C THR A 35 -27.84 0.26 8.99
N ASN A 36 -27.66 -0.55 10.02
CA ASN A 36 -28.47 -0.52 11.24
C ASN A 36 -27.91 0.43 12.31
N LEU A 37 -26.73 1.03 12.06
CA LEU A 37 -26.12 2.00 12.97
C LEU A 37 -26.84 3.35 12.87
N GLU A 38 -27.11 3.98 14.01
CA GLU A 38 -27.59 5.35 14.03
C GLU A 38 -26.41 6.32 13.79
N VAL A 39 -26.71 7.60 13.50
CA VAL A 39 -25.67 8.60 13.18
C VAL A 39 -24.67 8.74 14.32
N ASP A 40 -25.16 8.80 15.56
CA ASP A 40 -24.31 8.92 16.76
C ASP A 40 -23.33 7.76 16.90
N ASP A 41 -23.78 6.52 16.61
CA ASP A 41 -22.92 5.33 16.65
C ASP A 41 -21.75 5.47 15.65
N ILE A 42 -22.04 5.95 14.44
CA ILE A 42 -21.04 6.13 13.39
C ILE A 42 -20.02 7.20 13.80
N ILE A 43 -20.50 8.32 14.35
CA ILE A 43 -19.63 9.42 14.79
C ILE A 43 -18.76 8.99 15.98
N GLU A 44 -19.31 8.25 16.93
CA GLU A 44 -18.55 7.71 18.06
C GLU A 44 -17.43 6.77 17.58
N LEU A 45 -17.74 5.84 16.67
CA LEU A 45 -16.77 4.93 16.10
C LEU A 45 -15.68 5.67 15.30
N LEU A 46 -16.06 6.67 14.51
CA LEU A 46 -15.09 7.48 13.77
C LEU A 46 -14.18 8.25 14.72
N SER A 47 -14.76 8.92 15.73
CA SER A 47 -14.03 9.63 16.77
C SER A 47 -13.04 8.71 17.49
N PHE A 48 -13.47 7.51 17.86
CA PHE A 48 -12.60 6.51 18.48
C PHE A 48 -11.42 6.15 17.57
N ILE A 49 -11.66 5.83 16.29
CA ILE A 49 -10.60 5.43 15.35
C ILE A 49 -9.57 6.54 15.15
N VAL A 50 -10.00 7.80 15.04
CA VAL A 50 -9.08 8.91 14.77
C VAL A 50 -8.32 9.37 16.02
N THR A 51 -8.94 9.30 17.20
CA THR A 51 -8.31 9.75 18.46
C THR A 51 -7.39 8.71 19.09
N THR A 52 -7.57 7.42 18.75
CA THR A 52 -6.78 6.30 19.30
C THR A 52 -5.63 5.86 18.39
N THR A 53 -5.07 6.79 17.62
CA THR A 53 -3.88 6.51 16.79
C THR A 53 -2.60 6.61 17.63
N TYR A 54 -2.01 5.45 17.94
CA TYR A 54 -0.73 5.33 18.62
C TYR A 54 0.34 4.69 17.73
N PHE A 55 1.58 5.14 17.85
CA PHE A 55 2.73 4.53 17.18
C PHE A 55 3.99 4.56 18.06
N SER A 56 4.93 3.66 17.81
CA SER A 56 6.22 3.64 18.49
C SER A 56 7.33 4.18 17.61
N PHE A 57 8.21 5.00 18.18
CA PHE A 57 9.41 5.50 17.53
C PHE A 57 10.52 5.75 18.56
N ARG A 58 11.74 5.27 18.28
CA ARG A 58 12.91 5.32 19.17
C ARG A 58 12.60 4.87 20.59
N GLY A 59 11.83 3.79 20.74
CA GLY A 59 11.48 3.19 22.03
C GLY A 59 10.43 3.97 22.84
N ASN A 60 9.88 5.07 22.32
CA ASN A 60 8.78 5.80 22.94
C ASN A 60 7.46 5.52 22.22
N ILE A 61 6.34 5.66 22.94
CA ILE A 61 4.99 5.59 22.39
C ILE A 61 4.46 7.02 22.20
N TYR A 62 3.96 7.32 21.01
CA TYR A 62 3.39 8.60 20.66
C TYR A 62 1.92 8.44 20.30
N GLN A 63 1.12 9.42 20.67
CA GLN A 63 -0.25 9.58 20.22
C GLN A 63 -0.30 10.71 19.18
N GLN A 64 -0.97 10.47 18.05
CA GLN A 64 -1.25 11.53 17.10
C GLN A 64 -2.29 12.47 17.69
N LYS A 65 -1.91 13.74 17.89
CA LYS A 65 -2.79 14.76 18.46
C LYS A 65 -3.62 15.52 17.42
N PHE A 66 -3.12 15.60 16.19
CA PHE A 66 -3.69 16.42 15.14
C PHE A 66 -3.68 15.72 13.79
N GLY A 67 -4.68 16.01 12.97
CA GLY A 67 -4.89 15.36 11.69
C GLY A 67 -5.27 13.89 11.79
N THR A 68 -5.21 13.23 10.64
CA THR A 68 -5.47 11.82 10.46
C THR A 68 -4.18 11.06 10.18
N ALA A 69 -4.15 9.78 10.52
CA ALA A 69 -2.97 8.94 10.31
C ALA A 69 -2.78 8.62 8.83
N MET A 70 -1.61 8.94 8.27
CA MET A 70 -1.27 8.52 6.91
C MET A 70 -1.20 6.98 6.85
N GLY A 71 -2.00 6.39 5.96
CA GLY A 71 -2.10 4.93 5.79
C GLY A 71 -3.29 4.29 6.52
N SER A 72 -4.04 5.04 7.32
CA SER A 72 -5.34 4.57 7.81
C SER A 72 -6.36 4.57 6.65
N PRO A 73 -7.18 3.50 6.49
CA PRO A 73 -8.19 3.43 5.43
C PRO A 73 -9.24 4.54 5.48
N VAL A 74 -9.50 5.08 6.67
CA VAL A 74 -10.53 6.13 6.86
C VAL A 74 -9.99 7.54 6.57
N SER A 75 -8.68 7.76 6.70
CA SER A 75 -8.06 9.09 6.54
C SER A 75 -8.37 9.77 5.20
N PRO A 76 -8.28 9.09 4.04
CA PRO A 76 -8.66 9.68 2.75
C PRO A 76 -10.12 10.12 2.69
N VAL A 77 -11.03 9.43 3.37
CA VAL A 77 -12.45 9.78 3.37
C VAL A 77 -12.66 11.04 4.20
N LEU A 78 -12.10 11.09 5.40
CA LEU A 78 -12.21 12.25 6.30
C LEU A 78 -11.64 13.52 5.67
N ALA A 79 -10.41 13.43 5.16
CA ALA A 79 -9.74 14.55 4.51
C ALA A 79 -10.54 15.05 3.29
N ASN A 80 -11.08 14.14 2.46
CA ASN A 80 -11.87 14.54 1.31
C ASN A 80 -13.21 15.20 1.69
N LEU A 81 -13.88 14.73 2.74
CA LEU A 81 -15.15 15.32 3.19
C LEU A 81 -14.95 16.74 3.75
N PHE A 82 -13.87 16.94 4.52
CA PHE A 82 -13.49 18.27 4.97
C PHE A 82 -13.15 19.19 3.80
N MET A 83 -12.31 18.72 2.86
CA MET A 83 -11.92 19.50 1.69
C MET A 83 -13.11 19.83 0.80
N GLU A 84 -14.04 18.90 0.60
CA GLU A 84 -15.23 19.16 -0.20
C GLU A 84 -16.10 20.27 0.42
N TRP A 85 -16.31 20.25 1.75
CA TRP A 85 -17.00 21.35 2.45
C TRP A 85 -16.26 22.68 2.28
N LEU A 86 -14.96 22.70 2.53
CA LEU A 86 -14.13 23.91 2.41
C LEU A 86 -14.19 24.47 0.99
N GLU A 87 -14.07 23.62 -0.03
CA GLU A 87 -14.11 24.01 -1.44
C GLU A 87 -15.47 24.56 -1.86
N GLN A 88 -16.57 23.96 -1.38
CA GLN A 88 -17.93 24.44 -1.65
C GLN A 88 -18.11 25.85 -1.10
N GLU A 89 -17.73 26.08 0.15
CA GLU A 89 -17.79 27.40 0.79
C GLU A 89 -16.86 28.40 0.09
N ALA A 90 -15.62 28.00 -0.20
CA ALA A 90 -14.64 28.86 -0.88
C ALA A 90 -15.15 29.32 -2.25
N ILE A 91 -15.66 28.42 -3.08
CA ILE A 91 -16.14 28.74 -4.44
C ILE A 91 -17.44 29.56 -4.40
N ALA A 92 -18.32 29.29 -3.43
CA ALA A 92 -19.56 30.04 -3.25
C ALA A 92 -19.28 31.49 -2.86
N THR A 93 -18.33 31.71 -1.94
CA THR A 93 -18.00 33.02 -1.37
C THR A 93 -16.90 33.78 -2.12
N ALA A 94 -16.24 33.14 -3.10
CA ALA A 94 -15.15 33.75 -3.85
C ALA A 94 -15.56 35.07 -4.53
N PRO A 95 -14.79 36.17 -4.32
CA PRO A 95 -14.93 37.41 -5.07
C PRO A 95 -14.94 37.20 -6.58
N ILE A 96 -15.69 38.02 -7.31
CA ILE A 96 -15.79 37.95 -8.79
C ILE A 96 -14.41 38.11 -9.47
N THR A 97 -13.51 38.86 -8.83
CA THR A 97 -12.12 39.11 -9.27
C THR A 97 -11.27 37.84 -9.30
N CYS A 98 -11.45 36.95 -8.33
CA CYS A 98 -10.64 35.74 -8.14
C CYS A 98 -11.42 34.43 -8.33
N LYS A 99 -12.71 34.49 -8.70
CA LYS A 99 -13.54 33.30 -8.90
C LYS A 99 -12.98 32.39 -10.00
N PRO A 100 -12.68 31.10 -9.70
CA PRO A 100 -12.12 30.18 -10.69
C PRO A 100 -13.16 29.79 -11.75
N LYS A 101 -12.72 29.69 -13.00
CA LYS A 101 -13.53 29.17 -14.13
C LYS A 101 -13.53 27.65 -14.19
N LEU A 102 -12.45 27.04 -13.72
CA LEU A 102 -12.26 25.60 -13.65
C LEU A 102 -11.62 25.29 -12.29
N TRP A 103 -12.12 24.26 -11.62
CA TRP A 103 -11.58 23.73 -10.38
C TRP A 103 -11.60 22.20 -10.45
N LYS A 104 -10.44 21.56 -10.34
CA LYS A 104 -10.28 20.10 -10.39
C LYS A 104 -9.26 19.67 -9.34
N ARG A 105 -9.71 19.00 -8.28
CA ARG A 105 -8.83 18.48 -7.22
C ARG A 105 -8.57 16.98 -7.37
N TYR A 106 -7.34 16.59 -7.11
CA TYR A 106 -6.88 15.22 -6.93
C TYR A 106 -6.15 15.12 -5.58
N VAL A 107 -6.86 14.68 -4.54
CA VAL A 107 -6.35 14.63 -3.16
C VAL A 107 -5.89 16.03 -2.71
N ASP A 108 -4.58 16.28 -2.67
CA ASP A 108 -3.95 17.53 -2.21
C ASP A 108 -3.72 18.53 -3.36
N ASP A 109 -3.57 18.01 -4.60
CA ASP A 109 -3.27 18.81 -5.79
C ASP A 109 -4.56 19.35 -6.42
N VAL A 110 -4.61 20.65 -6.70
CA VAL A 110 -5.72 21.31 -7.41
C VAL A 110 -5.19 21.92 -8.70
N ALA A 111 -5.91 21.68 -9.80
CA ALA A 111 -5.73 22.38 -11.07
C ALA A 111 -6.89 23.35 -11.31
N GLU A 112 -6.55 24.61 -11.54
CA GLU A 112 -7.52 25.68 -11.68
C GLU A 112 -7.17 26.73 -12.73
N VAL A 113 -8.23 27.35 -13.25
CA VAL A 113 -8.15 28.44 -14.23
C VAL A 113 -8.75 29.69 -13.59
N VAL A 114 -7.90 30.65 -13.25
CA VAL A 114 -8.27 31.94 -12.68
C VAL A 114 -7.78 33.08 -13.56
N ARG A 115 -8.33 34.29 -13.34
CA ARG A 115 -7.85 35.52 -13.99
C ARG A 115 -6.38 35.77 -13.61
N ARG A 116 -5.55 36.11 -14.61
CA ARG A 116 -4.16 36.53 -14.37
C ARG A 116 -4.13 37.75 -13.43
N GLY A 117 -3.32 37.65 -12.38
CA GLY A 117 -3.18 38.64 -11.31
C GLY A 117 -3.99 38.32 -10.04
N ALA A 118 -4.94 37.39 -10.08
CA ALA A 118 -5.81 37.06 -8.96
C ALA A 118 -5.38 35.82 -8.16
N GLN A 119 -4.19 35.27 -8.44
CA GLN A 119 -3.66 34.07 -7.78
C GLN A 119 -3.58 34.25 -6.27
N GLN A 120 -2.85 35.28 -5.81
CA GLN A 120 -2.67 35.55 -4.39
C GLN A 120 -4.01 35.83 -3.69
N GLU A 121 -4.89 36.62 -4.32
CA GLU A 121 -6.22 36.93 -3.78
C GLU A 121 -7.06 35.65 -3.59
N LEU A 122 -7.00 34.71 -4.54
CA LEU A 122 -7.68 33.42 -4.41
C LEU A 122 -7.06 32.57 -3.29
N THR A 123 -5.73 32.52 -3.19
CA THR A 123 -5.03 31.77 -2.14
C THR A 123 -5.36 32.31 -0.75
N ASP A 124 -5.35 33.64 -0.58
CA ASP A 124 -5.69 34.30 0.67
C ASP A 124 -7.15 34.03 1.05
N HIS A 125 -8.05 34.06 0.07
CA HIS A 125 -9.46 33.69 0.25
C HIS A 125 -9.61 32.24 0.70
N LEU A 126 -8.98 31.29 0.02
CA LEU A 126 -9.00 29.86 0.38
C LEU A 126 -8.52 29.62 1.81
N ASN A 127 -7.42 30.28 2.19
CA ASN A 127 -6.82 30.17 3.53
C ASN A 127 -7.66 30.86 4.63
N SER A 128 -8.65 31.68 4.26
CA SER A 128 -9.57 32.32 5.20
C SER A 128 -10.80 31.48 5.55
N ILE A 129 -11.10 30.42 4.78
CA ILE A 129 -12.32 29.62 4.94
C ILE A 129 -12.23 28.66 6.14
N ASP A 130 -11.07 28.04 6.35
CA ASP A 130 -10.86 27.15 7.50
C ASP A 130 -10.77 27.99 8.79
N PRO A 131 -11.77 27.92 9.70
CA PRO A 131 -11.77 28.71 10.93
C PRO A 131 -10.64 28.31 11.89
N THR A 132 -10.07 27.12 11.71
CA THR A 132 -8.97 26.62 12.56
C THR A 132 -7.60 27.07 12.05
N GLY A 133 -7.52 27.52 10.79
CA GLY A 133 -6.29 27.94 10.12
C GLY A 133 -5.29 26.79 9.87
N ASN A 134 -5.71 25.53 10.02
CA ASN A 134 -4.81 24.39 9.92
C ASN A 134 -4.58 23.95 8.46
N ILE A 135 -5.63 24.02 7.63
CA ILE A 135 -5.50 23.80 6.19
C ILE A 135 -5.00 25.09 5.54
N GLN A 136 -3.89 24.96 4.82
CA GLN A 136 -3.26 26.04 4.09
C GLN A 136 -3.01 25.58 2.66
N PHE A 137 -3.27 26.48 1.71
CA PHE A 137 -3.02 26.31 0.30
C PHE A 137 -1.76 27.08 -0.09
N THR A 138 -0.95 26.45 -0.91
CA THR A 138 0.15 27.08 -1.66
C THR A 138 -0.12 26.92 -3.14
N TYR A 139 0.57 27.68 -4.00
CA TYR A 139 0.38 27.55 -5.43
C TYR A 139 1.67 27.59 -6.24
N GLU A 140 1.61 26.92 -7.38
CA GLU A 140 2.57 27.00 -8.46
C GLU A 140 1.97 27.79 -9.64
N GLU A 141 2.73 28.79 -10.08
CA GLU A 141 2.38 29.56 -11.27
C GLU A 141 2.83 28.88 -12.55
N GLU A 142 2.04 29.10 -13.59
CA GLU A 142 2.41 28.73 -14.93
C GLU A 142 3.64 29.55 -15.38
N LYS A 143 4.72 28.87 -15.78
CA LYS A 143 5.94 29.48 -16.29
C LYS A 143 6.11 29.14 -17.76
N GLU A 144 6.32 30.16 -18.58
CA GLU A 144 6.57 30.02 -20.03
C GLU A 144 5.50 29.20 -20.78
N GLY A 145 4.24 29.31 -20.38
CA GLY A 145 3.16 28.53 -21.01
C GLY A 145 3.01 27.12 -20.46
N THR A 146 3.78 26.73 -19.45
CA THR A 146 3.84 25.37 -18.93
C THR A 146 3.48 25.29 -17.44
N LEU A 147 2.79 24.21 -17.06
CA LEU A 147 2.41 23.93 -15.68
C LEU A 147 2.49 22.43 -15.41
N PRO A 148 3.38 21.99 -14.50
CA PRO A 148 3.34 20.63 -13.99
C PRO A 148 2.04 20.36 -13.22
N PHE A 149 1.43 19.21 -13.44
CA PHE A 149 0.30 18.73 -12.64
C PHE A 149 0.31 17.20 -12.61
N LEU A 150 0.48 16.62 -11.42
CA LEU A 150 0.67 15.17 -11.24
C LEU A 150 1.80 14.63 -12.14
N ASP A 151 1.53 13.58 -12.92
CA ASP A 151 2.45 12.97 -13.88
C ASP A 151 2.44 13.66 -15.26
N THR A 152 1.76 14.80 -15.39
CA THR A 152 1.55 15.50 -16.67
C THR A 152 2.15 16.90 -16.67
N LEU A 153 2.58 17.37 -17.83
CA LEU A 153 2.99 18.74 -18.06
C LEU A 153 1.99 19.36 -19.02
N LEU A 154 1.21 20.31 -18.52
CA LEU A 154 0.26 21.08 -19.31
C LEU A 154 1.04 22.15 -20.06
N VAL A 155 0.86 22.22 -21.38
CA VAL A 155 1.48 23.24 -22.23
C VAL A 155 0.37 23.99 -22.96
N ARG A 156 0.22 25.27 -22.64
CA ARG A 156 -0.73 26.16 -23.33
C ARG A 156 -0.16 26.55 -24.68
N LYS A 157 -0.93 26.29 -25.73
CA LYS A 157 -0.64 26.74 -27.10
C LYS A 157 -1.12 28.16 -27.34
N GLU A 158 -0.63 28.77 -28.42
CA GLU A 158 -1.00 30.13 -28.84
C GLU A 158 -2.50 30.26 -29.16
N ASP A 159 -3.12 29.18 -29.64
CA ASP A 159 -4.57 29.12 -29.92
C ASP A 159 -5.45 28.97 -28.67
N GLY A 160 -4.83 28.92 -27.48
CA GLY A 160 -5.52 28.76 -26.20
C GLY A 160 -5.85 27.30 -25.82
N THR A 161 -5.56 26.33 -26.69
CA THR A 161 -5.68 24.91 -26.35
C THR A 161 -4.52 24.44 -25.46
N VAL A 162 -4.71 23.33 -24.77
CA VAL A 162 -3.67 22.72 -23.91
C VAL A 162 -3.27 21.39 -24.51
N LYS A 163 -1.96 21.19 -24.69
CA LYS A 163 -1.39 19.86 -24.94
C LYS A 163 -0.79 19.28 -23.66
N LEU A 164 -0.77 17.97 -23.57
CA LEU A 164 -0.22 17.25 -22.42
C LEU A 164 1.05 16.53 -22.83
N LEU A 165 2.07 16.63 -21.98
CA LEU A 165 3.31 15.86 -22.05
C LEU A 165 3.48 15.05 -20.76
N VAL A 166 4.38 14.06 -20.78
CA VAL A 166 4.76 13.33 -19.56
C VAL A 166 5.70 14.21 -18.75
N TYR A 167 5.32 14.52 -17.51
CA TYR A 167 6.18 15.26 -16.60
C TYR A 167 7.10 14.30 -15.83
N ARG A 168 8.34 14.74 -15.63
CA ARG A 168 9.33 14.07 -14.78
C ARG A 168 9.94 15.11 -13.86
N LYS A 169 9.85 14.90 -12.55
CA LYS A 169 10.51 15.76 -11.56
C LYS A 169 12.02 15.81 -11.83
N SER A 170 12.69 16.88 -11.43
CA SER A 170 14.14 17.05 -11.60
C SER A 170 14.98 15.92 -10.96
N THR A 171 14.42 15.23 -9.97
CA THR A 171 15.03 14.08 -9.29
C THR A 171 14.81 12.74 -10.02
N HIS A 172 14.08 12.71 -11.13
CA HIS A 172 13.80 11.49 -11.88
C HIS A 172 15.07 10.96 -12.56
N THR A 173 15.52 9.77 -12.16
CA THR A 173 16.79 9.18 -12.64
C THR A 173 16.64 8.28 -13.86
N ASP A 174 15.40 8.08 -14.36
CA ASP A 174 15.09 7.13 -15.45
C ASP A 174 15.61 5.71 -15.14
N GLN A 175 15.70 5.36 -13.84
CA GLN A 175 16.04 4.01 -13.38
C GLN A 175 14.76 3.21 -13.17
N TYR A 176 14.54 2.26 -14.07
CA TYR A 176 13.46 1.29 -13.99
C TYR A 176 13.97 -0.08 -13.52
N LEU A 177 13.07 -1.06 -13.43
CA LEU A 177 13.41 -2.43 -13.08
C LEU A 177 14.53 -2.96 -13.99
N ASN A 178 15.72 -3.20 -13.44
CA ASN A 178 16.85 -3.71 -14.21
C ASN A 178 16.50 -5.06 -14.87
N PHE A 179 16.81 -5.23 -16.16
CA PHE A 179 16.46 -6.43 -16.92
C PHE A 179 17.14 -7.70 -16.40
N GLN A 180 18.29 -7.58 -15.75
CA GLN A 180 19.03 -8.70 -15.15
C GLN A 180 18.52 -9.08 -13.75
N SER A 181 17.59 -8.31 -13.17
CA SER A 181 17.01 -8.62 -11.87
C SER A 181 16.29 -9.97 -11.84
N HIS A 182 16.19 -10.59 -10.66
CA HIS A 182 15.49 -11.86 -10.46
C HIS A 182 13.97 -11.63 -10.42
N HIS A 183 13.41 -11.27 -11.57
CA HIS A 183 11.96 -11.15 -11.78
C HIS A 183 11.54 -11.97 -13.01
N PRO A 184 10.30 -12.49 -13.01
CA PRO A 184 9.73 -13.16 -14.17
C PRO A 184 9.80 -12.28 -15.43
N LEU A 185 9.99 -12.92 -16.58
CA LEU A 185 10.07 -12.21 -17.86
C LEU A 185 8.80 -11.38 -18.14
N HIS A 186 7.62 -11.88 -17.77
CA HIS A 186 6.37 -11.15 -18.01
C HIS A 186 6.28 -9.82 -17.26
N GLN A 187 6.89 -9.71 -16.06
CA GLN A 187 6.94 -8.46 -15.30
C GLN A 187 7.86 -7.45 -15.98
N LYS A 188 9.03 -7.90 -16.46
CA LYS A 188 9.97 -7.06 -17.23
C LYS A 188 9.33 -6.55 -18.52
N LEU A 189 8.67 -7.42 -19.29
CA LEU A 189 7.92 -7.00 -20.48
C LEU A 189 6.74 -6.07 -20.12
N GLY A 190 6.14 -6.26 -18.93
CA GLY A 190 5.14 -5.38 -18.36
C GLY A 190 5.64 -3.95 -18.19
N VAL A 191 6.87 -3.75 -17.71
CA VAL A 191 7.48 -2.40 -17.59
C VAL A 191 7.51 -1.68 -18.92
N ILE A 192 7.99 -2.35 -19.99
CA ILE A 192 7.99 -1.78 -21.35
C ILE A 192 6.56 -1.41 -21.76
N ARG A 193 5.60 -2.32 -21.55
CA ARG A 193 4.20 -2.11 -21.93
C ARG A 193 3.60 -0.91 -21.22
N THR A 194 3.75 -0.82 -19.90
CA THR A 194 3.19 0.27 -19.09
C THR A 194 3.77 1.62 -19.49
N LEU A 195 5.08 1.73 -19.70
CA LEU A 195 5.68 2.99 -20.09
C LEU A 195 5.28 3.42 -21.51
N LEU A 196 5.23 2.49 -22.46
CA LEU A 196 4.75 2.78 -23.82
C LEU A 196 3.24 3.07 -23.84
N ASP A 197 2.45 2.46 -22.97
CA ASP A 197 1.03 2.78 -22.83
C ASP A 197 0.86 4.21 -22.29
N ARG A 198 1.62 4.58 -21.26
CA ARG A 198 1.66 5.95 -20.74
C ARG A 198 2.00 6.99 -21.81
N CYS A 199 2.94 6.68 -22.72
CA CYS A 199 3.25 7.56 -23.85
C CYS A 199 2.01 7.88 -24.69
N ASN A 200 1.14 6.89 -24.94
CA ASN A 200 -0.05 7.06 -25.77
C ASN A 200 -1.24 7.67 -25.03
N THR A 201 -1.35 7.38 -23.73
CA THR A 201 -2.48 7.81 -22.90
C THR A 201 -2.31 9.24 -22.39
N VAL A 202 -1.09 9.64 -22.05
CA VAL A 202 -0.81 10.98 -21.49
C VAL A 202 -0.55 12.00 -22.59
N THR A 203 0.27 11.67 -23.58
CA THR A 203 0.71 12.64 -24.57
C THR A 203 -0.33 12.84 -25.67
N THR A 204 -0.66 14.09 -25.98
CA THR A 204 -1.74 14.39 -26.94
C THR A 204 -1.28 14.39 -28.40
N GLU A 205 -0.12 14.98 -28.69
CA GLU A 205 0.36 15.16 -30.08
C GLU A 205 1.25 13.99 -30.53
N ASP A 206 1.16 13.61 -31.80
CA ASP A 206 1.89 12.45 -32.32
C ASP A 206 3.41 12.67 -32.38
N GLN A 207 3.85 13.89 -32.66
CA GLN A 207 5.28 14.25 -32.60
C GLN A 207 5.84 14.08 -31.18
N ASP A 208 5.09 14.52 -30.17
CA ASP A 208 5.49 14.41 -28.77
C ASP A 208 5.45 12.96 -28.29
N LYS A 209 4.47 12.16 -28.75
CA LYS A 209 4.40 10.71 -28.47
C LYS A 209 5.63 9.99 -28.98
N GLU A 210 6.12 10.34 -30.17
CA GLU A 210 7.33 9.76 -30.73
C GLU A 210 8.56 10.14 -29.90
N GLN A 211 8.71 11.42 -29.53
CA GLN A 211 9.82 11.86 -28.69
C GLN A 211 9.83 11.16 -27.33
N GLU A 212 8.68 11.06 -26.67
CA GLU A 212 8.52 10.38 -25.39
C GLU A 212 8.76 8.86 -25.52
N THR A 213 8.33 8.24 -26.63
CA THR A 213 8.62 6.83 -26.93
C THR A 213 10.13 6.60 -27.08
N GLN A 214 10.83 7.49 -27.78
CA GLN A 214 12.28 7.43 -27.93
C GLN A 214 12.99 7.63 -26.58
N HIS A 215 12.50 8.53 -25.74
CA HIS A 215 13.00 8.70 -24.38
C HIS A 215 12.87 7.41 -23.56
N VAL A 216 11.68 6.81 -23.54
CA VAL A 216 11.42 5.55 -22.83
C VAL A 216 12.31 4.42 -23.35
N LYS A 217 12.49 4.30 -24.67
CA LYS A 217 13.40 3.31 -25.27
C LYS A 217 14.84 3.50 -24.80
N ARG A 218 15.35 4.75 -24.79
CA ARG A 218 16.70 5.07 -24.27
C ARG A 218 16.83 4.72 -22.78
N ALA A 219 15.87 5.12 -21.96
CA ALA A 219 15.88 4.87 -20.52
C ALA A 219 15.88 3.36 -20.18
N LEU A 220 15.02 2.59 -20.86
CA LEU A 220 14.97 1.13 -20.68
C LEU A 220 16.22 0.43 -21.22
N THR A 221 16.82 0.91 -22.31
CA THR A 221 18.10 0.39 -22.81
C THR A 221 19.19 0.55 -21.76
N ARG A 222 19.25 1.72 -21.08
CA ARG A 222 20.16 1.94 -19.95
C ARG A 222 19.89 1.02 -18.75
N CYS A 223 18.65 0.56 -18.58
CA CYS A 223 18.27 -0.44 -17.58
C CYS A 223 18.56 -1.90 -18.02
N GLY A 224 19.27 -2.10 -19.14
CA GLY A 224 19.70 -3.41 -19.64
C GLY A 224 18.65 -4.15 -20.49
N TYR A 225 17.57 -3.48 -20.93
CA TYR A 225 16.55 -4.12 -21.76
C TYR A 225 17.07 -4.37 -23.18
N PRO A 226 17.04 -5.62 -23.66
CA PRO A 226 17.53 -5.96 -25.00
C PRO A 226 16.50 -5.62 -26.08
N GLN A 227 16.97 -5.37 -27.31
CA GLN A 227 16.12 -4.97 -28.43
C GLN A 227 14.96 -5.94 -28.72
N TRP A 228 15.21 -7.25 -28.59
CA TRP A 228 14.17 -8.27 -28.82
C TRP A 228 12.98 -8.12 -27.86
N ALA A 229 13.19 -7.57 -26.66
CA ALA A 229 12.12 -7.39 -25.67
C ALA A 229 11.12 -6.32 -26.15
N PHE A 230 11.62 -5.23 -26.74
CA PHE A 230 10.78 -4.21 -27.38
C PHE A 230 10.00 -4.80 -28.55
N ASN A 231 10.69 -5.50 -29.46
CA ASN A 231 10.07 -6.13 -30.63
C ASN A 231 8.96 -7.11 -30.20
N LYS A 232 9.18 -7.88 -29.13
CA LYS A 232 8.19 -8.81 -28.58
C LYS A 232 6.94 -8.10 -28.06
N VAL A 233 7.10 -6.94 -27.39
CA VAL A 233 5.96 -6.15 -26.90
C VAL A 233 5.20 -5.52 -28.07
N GLU A 234 5.89 -4.99 -29.08
CA GLU A 234 5.27 -4.42 -30.28
C GLU A 234 4.48 -5.49 -31.07
N GLN A 235 5.03 -6.69 -31.23
CA GLN A 235 4.34 -7.82 -31.87
C GLN A 235 3.08 -8.24 -31.08
N GLN A 236 3.15 -8.23 -29.74
CA GLN A 236 1.99 -8.54 -28.90
C GLN A 236 0.88 -7.49 -29.03
N LYS A 237 1.21 -6.21 -29.21
CA LYS A 237 0.22 -5.15 -29.45
C LYS A 237 -0.49 -5.30 -30.80
N LYS A 238 0.21 -5.77 -31.84
CA LYS A 238 -0.34 -5.96 -33.20
C LYS A 238 -1.26 -7.18 -33.33
N ARG A 239 -1.21 -8.13 -32.38
CA ARG A 239 -2.13 -9.28 -32.40
C ARG A 239 -3.53 -8.77 -32.08
N PRO A 240 -4.55 -9.05 -32.93
CA PRO A 240 -5.93 -8.78 -32.56
C PRO A 240 -6.20 -9.42 -31.21
N LYS A 241 -6.80 -8.67 -30.27
CA LYS A 241 -7.50 -9.30 -29.15
C LYS A 241 -8.66 -10.08 -29.76
N GLN A 242 -8.40 -11.28 -30.26
CA GLN A 242 -9.46 -12.27 -30.37
C GLN A 242 -9.97 -12.42 -28.94
N LYS A 243 -11.09 -11.75 -28.64
CA LYS A 243 -12.05 -12.29 -27.69
C LYS A 243 -12.48 -13.61 -28.30
N GLU A 244 -11.66 -14.64 -28.14
CA GLU A 244 -12.23 -15.97 -28.07
C GLU A 244 -13.18 -15.88 -26.88
N LEU A 245 -14.47 -15.71 -27.17
CA LEU A 245 -15.51 -16.33 -26.38
C LEU A 245 -15.31 -17.85 -26.51
N SER A 246 -14.16 -18.35 -26.03
CA SER A 246 -14.02 -19.75 -25.78
C SER A 246 -14.87 -19.97 -24.54
N THR A 247 -16.01 -20.61 -24.73
CA THR A 247 -16.77 -21.36 -23.74
C THR A 247 -15.90 -22.50 -23.18
N LYS A 248 -14.64 -22.23 -22.83
CA LYS A 248 -13.87 -23.10 -21.95
C LYS A 248 -14.57 -22.94 -20.62
N GLN A 249 -15.27 -23.99 -20.20
CA GLN A 249 -15.65 -24.18 -18.81
C GLN A 249 -14.47 -23.68 -17.97
N GLN A 250 -14.64 -22.55 -17.30
CA GLN A 250 -13.64 -22.09 -16.34
C GLN A 250 -13.63 -23.18 -15.28
N GLU A 251 -12.68 -24.11 -15.37
CA GLU A 251 -12.34 -24.94 -14.22
C GLU A 251 -12.15 -23.96 -13.07
N LYS A 252 -13.03 -24.05 -12.06
CA LYS A 252 -12.97 -23.19 -10.89
C LYS A 252 -11.55 -23.34 -10.35
N SER A 253 -10.82 -22.22 -10.30
CA SER A 253 -9.50 -22.16 -9.70
C SER A 253 -9.56 -22.85 -8.34
N LYS A 254 -8.71 -23.86 -8.12
CA LYS A 254 -8.63 -24.59 -6.86
C LYS A 254 -7.95 -23.77 -5.75
N GLY A 255 -7.52 -22.55 -6.05
CA GLY A 255 -6.88 -21.63 -5.12
C GLY A 255 -5.74 -20.85 -5.76
N MET A 256 -5.18 -19.92 -4.98
CA MET A 256 -3.99 -19.17 -5.35
C MET A 256 -2.86 -19.49 -4.38
N VAL A 257 -1.65 -19.71 -4.90
CA VAL A 257 -0.44 -19.86 -4.10
C VAL A 257 0.54 -18.75 -4.41
N ILE A 258 1.18 -18.19 -3.37
CA ILE A 258 2.22 -17.17 -3.51
C ILE A 258 3.57 -17.85 -3.25
N ILE A 259 4.47 -17.81 -4.23
CA ILE A 259 5.80 -18.41 -4.12
C ILE A 259 6.90 -17.39 -4.41
N PRO A 260 8.11 -17.55 -3.85
CA PRO A 260 9.25 -16.73 -4.23
C PRO A 260 9.63 -16.99 -5.68
N TYR A 261 10.02 -15.94 -6.42
CA TYR A 261 10.58 -16.12 -7.76
C TYR A 261 12.04 -16.55 -7.68
N VAL A 262 12.32 -17.75 -8.19
CA VAL A 262 13.64 -18.33 -8.38
C VAL A 262 13.74 -18.76 -9.83
N LYS A 263 14.58 -18.05 -10.59
CA LYS A 263 14.77 -18.28 -12.02
C LYS A 263 15.15 -19.75 -12.28
N GLY A 264 14.38 -20.43 -13.13
CA GLY A 264 14.59 -21.84 -13.50
C GLY A 264 13.84 -22.84 -12.63
N VAL A 265 13.36 -22.44 -11.44
CA VAL A 265 12.60 -23.31 -10.51
C VAL A 265 11.14 -22.92 -10.50
N THR A 266 10.85 -21.62 -10.42
CA THR A 266 9.47 -21.11 -10.34
C THR A 266 8.69 -21.37 -11.62
N GLU A 267 9.29 -21.27 -12.81
CA GLU A 267 8.57 -21.45 -14.07
C GLU A 267 8.10 -22.90 -14.32
N PRO A 268 8.89 -23.95 -14.04
CA PRO A 268 8.39 -25.31 -13.98
C PRO A 268 7.26 -25.50 -12.96
N LEU A 269 7.38 -24.94 -11.75
CA LEU A 269 6.36 -25.05 -10.71
C LEU A 269 5.03 -24.39 -11.12
N GLU A 270 5.08 -23.18 -11.68
CA GLU A 270 3.91 -22.49 -12.23
C GLU A 270 3.18 -23.34 -13.29
N ARG A 271 3.94 -24.05 -14.15
CA ARG A 271 3.35 -24.95 -15.15
C ARG A 271 2.66 -26.14 -14.51
N VAL A 272 3.22 -26.71 -13.44
CA VAL A 272 2.60 -27.81 -12.70
C VAL A 272 1.35 -27.34 -11.97
N PHE A 273 1.40 -26.22 -11.25
CA PHE A 273 0.25 -25.66 -10.54
C PHE A 273 -0.90 -25.33 -11.50
N ARG A 274 -0.59 -24.74 -12.66
CA ARG A 274 -1.60 -24.46 -13.68
C ARG A 274 -2.32 -25.71 -14.18
N LYS A 275 -1.62 -26.84 -14.34
CA LYS A 275 -2.25 -28.13 -14.71
C LYS A 275 -3.24 -28.64 -13.66
N HIS A 276 -3.10 -28.21 -12.41
CA HIS A 276 -3.98 -28.57 -11.30
C HIS A 276 -5.05 -27.50 -11.02
N GLY A 277 -5.18 -26.49 -11.88
CA GLY A 277 -6.11 -25.38 -11.68
C GLY A 277 -5.72 -24.43 -10.53
N ILE A 278 -4.45 -24.40 -10.13
CA ILE A 278 -3.94 -23.52 -9.07
C ILE A 278 -3.29 -22.30 -9.72
N VAL A 279 -3.74 -21.11 -9.32
CA VAL A 279 -3.15 -19.84 -9.76
C VAL A 279 -1.88 -19.58 -8.96
N THR A 280 -0.81 -19.21 -9.62
CA THR A 280 0.46 -18.89 -8.95
C THR A 280 0.74 -17.40 -9.07
N ALA A 281 0.95 -16.76 -7.92
CA ALA A 281 1.49 -15.41 -7.82
C ALA A 281 2.94 -15.49 -7.33
N VAL A 282 3.78 -14.60 -7.83
CA VAL A 282 5.22 -14.62 -7.54
C VAL A 282 5.65 -13.32 -6.89
N LYS A 283 6.44 -13.44 -5.82
CA LYS A 283 6.98 -12.30 -5.07
C LYS A 283 8.51 -12.38 -5.02
N PRO A 284 9.25 -11.27 -5.18
CA PRO A 284 10.68 -11.26 -4.89
C PRO A 284 10.89 -11.54 -3.40
N LYS A 285 11.79 -12.49 -3.07
CA LYS A 285 12.12 -12.82 -1.67
C LYS A 285 12.90 -11.71 -0.98
N THR A 286 13.88 -11.15 -1.68
CA THR A 286 14.76 -10.10 -1.16
C THR A 286 14.63 -8.87 -2.05
N THR A 287 14.29 -7.74 -1.45
CA THR A 287 14.19 -6.46 -2.15
C THR A 287 15.25 -5.50 -1.61
N LEU A 288 15.69 -4.54 -2.42
CA LEU A 288 16.59 -3.48 -1.92
C LEU A 288 15.96 -2.72 -0.76
N ARG A 289 14.64 -2.48 -0.82
CA ARG A 289 13.89 -1.84 0.28
C ARG A 289 14.01 -2.62 1.58
N SER A 290 13.86 -3.94 1.56
CA SER A 290 13.99 -4.78 2.77
C SER A 290 15.41 -4.84 3.33
N LEU A 291 16.43 -4.46 2.55
CA LEU A 291 17.83 -4.44 2.99
C LEU A 291 18.31 -3.06 3.44
N LEU A 292 17.77 -2.00 2.83
CA LEU A 292 18.28 -0.64 2.99
C LEU A 292 17.34 0.27 3.78
N VAL A 293 16.05 -0.06 3.86
CA VAL A 293 15.00 0.83 4.38
C VAL A 293 14.33 0.19 5.58
N HIS A 294 14.77 0.60 6.77
CA HIS A 294 14.22 0.21 8.06
C HIS A 294 13.69 1.43 8.82
N PRO A 295 12.55 2.02 8.36
CA PRO A 295 12.04 3.26 8.92
C PRO A 295 11.35 3.06 10.29
N LYS A 296 10.97 1.81 10.60
CA LYS A 296 10.35 1.44 11.86
C LYS A 296 11.38 0.79 12.77
N ASP A 297 11.20 0.98 14.07
CA ASP A 297 12.02 0.31 15.07
C ASP A 297 11.91 -1.21 14.94
N LYS A 298 13.02 -1.89 15.18
CA LYS A 298 13.04 -3.35 15.21
C LYS A 298 12.30 -3.79 16.47
N GLN A 299 11.17 -4.48 16.28
CA GLN A 299 10.44 -5.09 17.38
C GLN A 299 11.25 -6.26 17.94
N GLU A 300 11.34 -6.32 19.27
CA GLU A 300 11.94 -7.46 19.97
C GLU A 300 11.20 -8.75 19.64
N ASP A 301 11.92 -9.87 19.56
CA ASP A 301 11.35 -11.15 19.15
C ASP A 301 10.14 -11.56 19.99
N LEU A 302 10.20 -11.37 21.31
CA LEU A 302 9.11 -11.72 22.23
C LEU A 302 7.86 -10.88 22.03
N ALA A 303 7.99 -9.66 21.51
CA ALA A 303 6.85 -8.77 21.28
C ALA A 303 6.15 -9.05 19.94
N LYS A 304 6.76 -9.80 19.02
CA LYS A 304 6.20 -10.05 17.68
C LYS A 304 4.92 -10.87 17.73
N THR A 305 3.92 -10.49 16.95
CA THR A 305 2.67 -11.23 16.70
C THR A 305 2.69 -11.83 15.29
N ASP A 306 1.76 -12.74 15.00
CA ASP A 306 1.58 -13.37 13.68
C ASP A 306 2.89 -13.93 13.09
N CYS A 307 3.70 -14.57 13.94
CA CYS A 307 5.03 -15.01 13.59
C CYS A 307 5.17 -16.53 13.63
N VAL A 308 5.99 -17.05 12.71
CA VAL A 308 6.53 -18.41 12.81
C VAL A 308 7.75 -18.36 13.71
N TYR A 309 7.87 -19.30 14.63
CA TYR A 309 8.98 -19.37 15.57
C TYR A 309 9.54 -20.78 15.65
N ARG A 310 10.75 -20.88 16.20
CA ARG A 310 11.40 -22.14 16.51
C ARG A 310 11.79 -22.22 17.98
N ILE A 311 11.72 -23.43 18.52
CA ILE A 311 12.21 -23.74 19.87
C ILE A 311 13.17 -24.94 19.75
N PRO A 312 14.48 -24.76 19.96
CA PRO A 312 15.44 -25.86 19.92
C PRO A 312 15.30 -26.76 21.15
N CYS A 313 15.57 -28.05 20.95
CA CYS A 313 15.79 -28.97 22.05
C CYS A 313 17.25 -28.87 22.50
N GLN A 314 17.50 -28.82 23.82
CA GLN A 314 18.86 -28.84 24.35
C GLN A 314 19.47 -30.25 24.33
N SER A 315 18.63 -31.27 24.50
CA SER A 315 19.08 -32.66 24.63
C SER A 315 19.17 -33.44 23.31
N CYS A 316 18.75 -32.87 22.17
CA CYS A 316 18.84 -33.51 20.86
C CYS A 316 18.78 -32.49 19.71
N ASP A 317 19.12 -32.91 18.50
CA ASP A 317 19.15 -32.05 17.29
C ASP A 317 17.76 -31.69 16.73
N GLN A 318 16.69 -31.94 17.48
CA GLN A 318 15.34 -31.61 17.04
C GLN A 318 14.98 -30.15 17.37
N VAL A 319 14.18 -29.55 16.48
CA VAL A 319 13.69 -28.19 16.62
C VAL A 319 12.18 -28.20 16.42
N TYR A 320 11.45 -27.66 17.39
CA TYR A 320 10.02 -27.42 17.23
C TYR A 320 9.80 -26.17 16.38
N ILE A 321 8.88 -26.24 15.43
CA ILE A 321 8.44 -25.11 14.61
C ILE A 321 6.95 -24.90 14.89
N GLY A 322 6.59 -23.67 15.25
CA GLY A 322 5.22 -23.29 15.53
C GLY A 322 4.86 -21.94 14.91
N GLU A 323 3.56 -21.68 14.83
CA GLU A 323 2.98 -20.41 14.43
C GLU A 323 2.13 -19.86 15.59
N THR A 324 2.05 -18.53 15.72
CA THR A 324 1.21 -17.87 16.71
C THR A 324 0.65 -16.56 16.18
N GLY A 325 -0.66 -16.33 16.40
CA GLY A 325 -1.27 -15.00 16.23
C GLY A 325 -1.12 -14.10 17.45
N ARG A 326 -0.84 -14.66 18.64
CA ARG A 326 -0.50 -13.90 19.85
C ARG A 326 0.97 -13.47 19.83
N THR A 327 1.37 -12.62 20.78
CA THR A 327 2.77 -12.27 20.96
C THR A 327 3.60 -13.53 21.23
N PHE A 328 4.78 -13.62 20.62
CA PHE A 328 5.67 -14.77 20.76
C PHE A 328 6.00 -15.04 22.23
N GLY A 329 6.23 -14.01 23.04
CA GLY A 329 6.49 -14.13 24.47
C GLY A 329 5.32 -14.79 25.22
N THR A 330 4.07 -14.39 24.96
CA THR A 330 2.91 -15.06 25.56
C THR A 330 2.83 -16.51 25.14
N ARG A 331 3.06 -16.80 23.85
CA ARG A 331 3.04 -18.19 23.35
C ARG A 331 4.15 -19.04 23.95
N LEU A 332 5.33 -18.48 24.14
CA LEU A 332 6.48 -19.15 24.75
C LEU A 332 6.20 -19.49 26.22
N GLU A 333 5.57 -18.57 26.96
CA GLU A 333 5.16 -18.81 28.35
C GLU A 333 4.05 -19.87 28.47
N GLU A 334 3.11 -19.92 27.52
CA GLU A 334 2.14 -21.02 27.43
C GLU A 334 2.84 -22.38 27.29
N HIS A 335 3.80 -22.50 26.36
CA HIS A 335 4.58 -23.74 26.19
C HIS A 335 5.39 -24.11 27.44
N LYS A 336 6.03 -23.13 28.09
CA LYS A 336 6.78 -23.37 29.34
C LYS A 336 5.89 -23.88 30.45
N LYS A 337 4.70 -23.28 30.65
CA LYS A 337 3.73 -23.73 31.66
C LYS A 337 3.27 -25.16 31.40
N GLU A 338 2.97 -25.49 30.15
CA GLU A 338 2.58 -26.86 29.79
C GLU A 338 3.72 -27.87 29.97
N ALA A 339 4.95 -27.49 29.63
CA ALA A 339 6.15 -28.32 29.84
C ALA A 339 6.43 -28.59 31.32
N ASN A 340 6.36 -27.55 32.17
CA ASN A 340 6.59 -27.67 33.62
C ASN A 340 5.59 -28.61 34.31
N ASN A 341 4.33 -28.61 33.85
CA ASN A 341 3.32 -29.56 34.36
C ASN A 341 3.67 -31.02 34.06
N ILE A 342 4.46 -31.28 33.02
CA ILE A 342 4.89 -32.63 32.61
C ILE A 342 6.17 -33.05 33.33
N ASP A 343 7.15 -32.14 33.48
CA ASP A 343 8.40 -32.42 34.20
C ASP A 343 8.17 -32.75 35.69
N ALA A 344 7.11 -32.20 36.30
CA ALA A 344 6.67 -32.60 37.65
C ALA A 344 6.23 -34.08 37.74
N THR A 345 6.03 -34.74 36.60
CA THR A 345 5.54 -36.12 36.48
C THR A 345 6.63 -37.01 35.86
N ARG A 346 7.61 -37.48 36.66
CA ARG A 346 8.61 -38.44 36.16
C ARG A 346 7.96 -39.76 35.77
N TYR A 347 7.78 -40.01 34.47
CA TYR A 347 7.17 -41.23 33.98
C TYR A 347 8.12 -42.44 34.10
N THR A 348 7.69 -43.46 34.82
CA THR A 348 8.29 -44.81 34.82
C THR A 348 8.15 -45.48 33.43
N ARG A 349 8.92 -46.54 33.14
CA ARG A 349 8.87 -47.28 31.86
C ARG A 349 7.45 -47.70 31.45
N SER A 350 6.59 -48.04 32.42
CA SER A 350 5.18 -48.41 32.19
C SER A 350 4.32 -47.22 31.80
N GLN A 351 4.54 -46.05 32.43
CA GLN A 351 3.81 -44.82 32.13
C GLN A 351 4.23 -44.20 30.78
N LYS A 352 5.49 -44.34 30.37
CA LYS A 352 5.94 -43.98 29.00
C LYS A 352 5.15 -44.73 27.91
N ARG A 353 4.82 -46.00 28.14
CA ARG A 353 4.04 -46.83 27.21
C ARG A 353 2.57 -46.41 27.10
N LEU A 354 2.03 -45.75 28.13
CA LEU A 354 0.69 -45.15 28.15
C LEU A 354 0.68 -43.76 27.48
N ALA A 355 1.67 -42.92 27.77
CA ALA A 355 1.81 -41.60 27.14
C ALA A 355 2.03 -41.66 25.60
N LEU A 356 2.49 -42.80 25.07
CA LEU A 356 2.55 -43.05 23.62
C LEU A 356 1.19 -43.21 22.94
N LYS A 357 0.10 -43.38 23.71
CA LYS A 357 -1.28 -43.54 23.20
C LYS A 357 -2.13 -42.27 23.31
N GLU A 358 -1.65 -41.24 24.01
CA GLU A 358 -2.36 -39.98 24.20
C GLU A 358 -1.62 -38.87 23.43
N GLU A 359 -2.34 -38.14 22.57
CA GLU A 359 -1.81 -36.92 21.95
C GLU A 359 -1.88 -35.77 22.97
N LYS A 360 -0.75 -35.14 23.29
CA LYS A 360 -0.75 -33.95 24.13
C LYS A 360 -1.06 -32.71 23.30
N LYS A 361 -1.49 -31.65 23.99
CA LYS A 361 -1.92 -30.37 23.38
C LYS A 361 -0.84 -29.65 22.55
N SER A 362 0.44 -29.96 22.77
CA SER A 362 1.56 -29.35 22.05
C SER A 362 2.59 -30.40 21.64
N ALA A 363 3.15 -30.27 20.43
CA ALA A 363 4.23 -31.16 19.99
C ALA A 363 5.50 -30.99 20.85
N VAL A 364 5.69 -29.82 21.48
CA VAL A 364 6.79 -29.59 22.44
C VAL A 364 6.58 -30.48 23.67
N THR A 365 5.35 -30.54 24.19
CA THR A 365 5.04 -31.34 25.37
C THR A 365 5.09 -32.84 25.09
N ASP A 366 4.67 -33.27 23.89
CA ASP A 366 4.86 -34.64 23.43
C ASP A 366 6.34 -35.01 23.32
N HIS A 367 7.17 -34.12 22.78
CA HIS A 367 8.61 -34.35 22.66
C HIS A 367 9.28 -34.52 24.03
N ILE A 368 8.96 -33.65 25.00
CA ILE A 368 9.44 -33.77 26.39
C ILE A 368 8.98 -35.08 27.01
N ALA A 369 7.68 -35.40 26.92
CA ALA A 369 7.11 -36.59 27.57
C ALA A 369 7.68 -37.91 27.01
N ARG A 370 7.92 -37.98 25.70
CA ARG A 370 8.41 -39.20 25.03
C ARG A 370 9.91 -39.38 25.22
N ASN A 371 10.68 -38.31 25.03
CA ASN A 371 12.14 -38.40 24.96
C ASN A 371 12.84 -38.00 26.27
N ASN A 372 12.12 -37.42 27.23
CA ASN A 372 12.67 -36.92 28.49
C ASN A 372 13.81 -35.92 28.26
N CYS A 373 13.61 -35.03 27.30
CA CYS A 373 14.55 -34.03 26.83
C CYS A 373 14.28 -32.67 27.47
N VAL A 374 15.35 -31.90 27.68
CA VAL A 374 15.29 -30.51 28.13
C VAL A 374 15.15 -29.60 26.91
N ILE A 375 14.22 -28.65 26.97
CA ILE A 375 14.00 -27.66 25.92
C ILE A 375 14.86 -26.42 26.19
N ASP A 376 15.50 -25.91 25.15
CA ASP A 376 16.23 -24.66 25.19
C ASP A 376 15.27 -23.50 24.87
N TRP A 377 14.69 -22.95 25.92
CA TRP A 377 13.78 -21.80 25.82
C TRP A 377 14.49 -20.49 25.48
N GLU A 378 15.79 -20.37 25.77
CA GLU A 378 16.59 -19.17 25.48
C GLU A 378 17.03 -19.11 24.01
N GLY A 379 17.23 -20.28 23.39
CA GLY A 379 17.47 -20.43 21.96
C GLY A 379 16.24 -20.21 21.08
N ALA A 380 15.06 -19.98 21.68
CA ALA A 380 13.81 -19.78 20.97
C ALA A 380 13.80 -18.44 20.21
N LYS A 381 13.50 -18.48 18.91
CA LYS A 381 13.57 -17.31 18.02
C LYS A 381 12.46 -17.30 16.99
N THR A 382 12.11 -16.11 16.55
CA THR A 382 11.16 -15.89 15.45
C THR A 382 11.87 -15.90 14.09
N TYR A 383 11.17 -16.30 13.03
CA TYR A 383 11.67 -16.27 11.64
C TYR A 383 11.51 -14.90 10.97
#